data_AF-A0A971A9B5-F1
#
_entry.id   AF-A0A971A9B5-F1
#
_cell.length_a   1.000
_cell.length_b   1.000
_cell.length_c   1.000
_cell.angle_alpha   90.00
_cell.angle_beta   90.00
_cell.angle_gamma   90.00
#
_symmetry.space_group_name_H-M   'P 1'
#
loop_
_entity.id
_entity.type
_entity.pdbx_description
1 polymer ?
#
loop_
_entity_poly.entity_id
_entity_poly.type
_entity_poly.pdbx_seq_one_letter_code
_entity_poly.pdbx_strand_id
1 'polypeptide(L)' 'MCGIVAYVGHREAYPILIKGLHRLEYRGYDSAGIALIDDNEINVYK' A
#
# COMPACT_ATOMS: atom_id res chain seq x y z
N MET A 1 10.90 10.68 7.24
CA MET A 1 11.00 10.51 5.79
C MET A 1 9.82 9.61 5.37
N CYS A 2 9.36 9.63 4.12
CA CYS A 2 8.16 8.86 3.71
C CYS A 2 8.54 7.84 2.63
N GLY A 3 7.82 6.71 2.61
CA GLY A 3 7.93 5.68 1.58
C GLY A 3 6.57 5.48 0.90
N ILE A 4 6.57 5.29 -0.43
CA ILE A 4 5.35 5.07 -1.23
C ILE A 4 5.56 3.83 -2.10
N VAL A 5 4.55 2.97 -2.16
CA VAL A 5 4.48 1.81 -3.06
C VAL A 5 3.13 1.81 -3.76
N ALA A 6 3.12 1.49 -5.05
CA ALA A 6 1.91 1.33 -5.84
C ALA A 6 1.97 0.02 -6.63
N TYR A 7 0.81 -0.53 -6.94
CA TYR A 7 0.67 -1.73 -7.77
C TYR A 7 -0.52 -1.58 -8.70
N VAL A 8 -0.33 -1.97 -9.97
CA VAL A 8 -1.37 -2.03 -11.00
C VAL A 8 -1.23 -3.36 -11.71
N GLY A 9 -2.29 -4.17 -11.72
CA GLY A 9 -2.29 -5.47 -12.40
C GLY A 9 -3.40 -6.39 -11.89
N HIS A 10 -3.44 -7.60 -12.46
CA HIS A 10 -4.54 -8.56 -12.24
C HIS A 10 -4.48 -9.37 -10.92
N ARG A 11 -3.40 -9.21 -10.16
CA ARG A 11 -3.24 -9.89 -8.85
C ARG A 11 -3.85 -9.04 -7.75
N GLU A 12 -4.19 -9.68 -6.63
CA GLU A 12 -4.63 -8.98 -5.44
C GLU A 12 -3.57 -7.96 -4.97
N ALA A 13 -3.97 -6.70 -4.88
CA ALA A 13 -3.04 -5.59 -4.61
C ALA A 13 -2.58 -5.55 -3.14
N TYR A 14 -3.46 -5.87 -2.19
CA TYR A 14 -3.19 -5.82 -0.76
C TYR A 14 -1.87 -6.52 -0.32
N PRO A 15 -1.64 -7.82 -0.61
CA PRO A 15 -0.43 -8.50 -0.17
C PRO A 15 0.85 -7.95 -0.83
N ILE A 16 0.73 -7.34 -2.02
CA ILE A 16 1.85 -6.72 -2.72
C ILE A 16 2.21 -5.39 -2.05
N LEU A 17 1.22 -4.56 -1.77
CA LEU A 17 1.41 -3.26 -1.10
C LEU A 17 1.99 -3.43 0.30
N ILE A 18 1.45 -4.36 1.11
CA ILE A 18 1.98 -4.65 2.45
C ILE A 18 3.45 -5.09 2.41
N LYS A 19 3.80 -6.03 1.54
CA LYS A 19 5.21 -6.46 1.37
C LYS A 19 6.10 -5.32 0.90
N GLY A 20 5.61 -4.45 0.03
CA GLY A 20 6.33 -3.26 -0.41
C GLY A 20 6.57 -2.25 0.71
N LEU A 21 5.54 -1.93 1.49
CA LEU A 21 5.62 -1.01 2.63
C LEU A 21 6.60 -1.52 3.70
N HIS A 22 6.57 -2.81 4.04
CA HIS A 22 7.56 -3.41 4.96
C HIS A 22 9.01 -3.22 4.47
N ARG A 23 9.26 -3.33 3.16
CA ARG A 23 10.59 -3.06 2.61
C ARG A 23 10.99 -1.59 2.71
N LEU A 24 10.05 -0.67 2.91
CA LEU A 24 10.27 0.76 3.05
C LEU A 24 10.23 1.25 4.51
N GLU A 25 10.08 0.36 5.48
CA GLU A 25 9.96 0.69 6.91
C GLU A 25 11.15 1.52 7.41
N TYR A 26 12.36 1.28 6.87
CA TYR A 26 13.56 2.08 7.19
C TYR A 26 13.42 3.57 6.81
N ARG A 27 12.52 3.95 5.90
CA ARG A 27 12.25 5.35 5.54
C ARG A 27 11.22 5.98 6.47
N GLY A 28 10.32 5.19 7.05
CA GLY A 28 9.25 5.65 7.92
C GLY A 28 8.49 4.47 8.54
N TYR A 29 8.41 4.46 9.87
CA TYR A 29 7.83 3.37 10.68
C TYR A 29 6.68 3.83 11.58
N ASP A 30 6.43 5.15 11.66
CA ASP A 30 5.48 5.76 12.59
C ASP A 30 4.01 5.58 12.16
N SER A 31 3.76 5.54 10.85
CA SER A 31 2.42 5.32 10.30
C SER A 31 2.48 4.71 8.90
N ALA A 32 1.39 4.04 8.53
CA ALA A 32 1.18 3.54 7.18
C ALA A 32 -0.27 3.84 6.75
N GLY A 33 -0.53 3.73 5.46
CA GLY A 33 -1.87 3.85 4.90
C GLY A 33 -1.90 3.22 3.53
N ILE A 34 -3.05 2.68 3.15
CA ILE A 34 -3.26 1.99 1.89
C ILE A 34 -4.62 2.38 1.32
N ALA A 35 -4.65 2.62 0.01
CA ALA A 35 -5.87 2.82 -0.75
C ALA A 35 -5.96 1.72 -1.80
N LEU A 36 -7.10 1.05 -1.86
CA LEU A 36 -7.42 0.01 -2.81
C LEU A 36 -8.59 0.47 -3.66
N ILE A 37 -8.54 0.16 -4.96
CA ILE A 37 -9.65 0.39 -5.88
C ILE A 37 -10.28 -0.97 -6.15
N ASP A 38 -11.57 -1.11 -5.85
CA ASP A 38 -12.38 -2.29 -6.13
C ASP A 38 -13.74 -1.85 -6.66
N ASP A 39 -14.21 -2.43 -7.76
CA ASP A 39 -15.49 -2.06 -8.41
C ASP A 39 -15.73 -0.53 -8.59
N ASN A 40 -14.68 0.21 -8.97
CA ASN A 40 -14.65 1.69 -9.06
C ASN A 40 -14.85 2.44 -7.73
N GLU A 41 -14.89 1.75 -6.61
CA GLU A 41 -14.90 2.34 -5.27
C GLU A 41 -13.48 2.34 -4.67
N ILE A 42 -13.18 3.40 -3.91
CA ILE A 42 -11.90 3.53 -3.21
C ILE A 42 -12.10 3.17 -1.75
N ASN A 43 -11.44 2.11 -1.31
CA ASN A 43 -11.38 1.68 0.07
C ASN A 43 -10.04 2.11 0.68
N VAL A 44 -10.07 2.85 1.79
CA VAL A 44 -8.88 3.37 2.45
C VAL A 44 -8.71 2.77 3.83
N TYR A 45 -7.49 2.34 4.14
CA TYR A 45 -7.09 1.75 5.42
C TYR A 45 -5.88 2.52 5.97
N LYS A 46 -5.86 2.78 7.28
CA LYS A 46 -4.80 3.54 7.95
C LYS A 46 -4.37 2.83 9.23
#